data_AF-A0A7S2FD59-F1
#
_entry.id   AF-A0A7S2FD59-F1
#
_cell.length_a   1.000
_cell.length_b   1.000
_cell.length_c   1.000
_cell.angle_alpha   90.00
_cell.angle_beta   90.00
_cell.angle_gamma   90.00
#
_symmetry.space_group_name_H-M   'P 1'
#
loop_
_entity.id
_entity.type
_entity.pdbx_description
1 polymer ?
#
loop_
_entity_poly.entity_id
_entity_poly.type
_entity_poly.pdbx_seq_one_letter_code
_entity_poly.pdbx_strand_id
1 'polypeptide(L)'
;HNTSGNEFYRNVLAWTDPVAYKMLQGETEKPYYDLIDNNLYYNAEVDIATWNNSHLTPEGTWTNWTASGYDSASIVGDPLFTNWTGGSACLASDSPAYDLDGFTEIPDVICACADPMGSKQLANA
;
A
#
# COMPACT_ATOMS: atom_id res chain seq x y z
N HIS A 1 6.74 10.63 23.83
CA HIS A 1 5.50 9.89 23.56
C HIS A 1 5.89 8.41 23.51
N ASN A 2 5.26 7.55 24.31
CA ASN A 2 5.50 6.11 24.28
C ASN A 2 4.33 5.46 23.53
N THR A 3 4.44 5.38 22.21
CA THR A 3 3.53 4.62 21.36
C THR A 3 4.22 3.29 21.05
N SER A 4 4.01 2.31 21.92
CA SER A 4 4.40 0.91 21.70
C SER A 4 3.15 0.10 21.34
N GLY A 5 3.34 -0.96 20.55
CA GLY A 5 2.26 -1.87 20.16
C GLY A 5 1.38 -1.41 19.00
N ASN A 6 1.92 -0.58 18.09
CA ASN A 6 1.20 -0.27 16.85
C ASN A 6 1.27 -1.45 15.88
N GLU A 7 0.26 -1.54 15.02
CA GLU A 7 0.22 -2.50 13.91
C GLU A 7 0.09 -1.74 12.60
N PHE A 8 0.96 -2.06 11.64
CA PHE A 8 0.89 -1.59 10.27
C PHE A 8 0.47 -2.76 9.38
N TYR A 9 -0.83 -3.05 9.39
CA TYR A 9 -1.38 -4.30 8.86
C TYR A 9 -2.56 -4.04 7.92
N ARG A 10 -2.62 -4.75 6.79
CA ARG A 10 -3.70 -4.63 5.78
C ARG A 10 -3.88 -3.22 5.22
N ASN A 11 -2.78 -2.63 4.76
CA ASN A 11 -2.79 -1.34 4.08
C ASN A 11 -2.52 -1.49 2.58
N VAL A 12 -3.08 -0.59 1.77
CA VAL A 12 -2.67 -0.37 0.38
C VAL A 12 -1.88 0.93 0.33
N LEU A 13 -0.60 0.84 0.00
CA LEU A 13 0.32 1.97 -0.10
C LEU A 13 0.69 2.18 -1.56
N ALA A 14 0.17 3.26 -2.14
CA ALA A 14 0.49 3.65 -3.50
C ALA A 14 0.95 5.11 -3.52
N TRP A 15 2.00 5.38 -4.28
CA TRP A 15 2.56 6.72 -4.42
C TRP A 15 3.12 6.93 -5.82
N THR A 16 3.13 8.18 -6.26
CA THR A 16 3.56 8.55 -7.62
C THR A 16 4.94 9.18 -7.65
N ASP A 17 5.34 9.89 -6.60
CA ASP A 17 6.66 10.51 -6.54
C ASP A 17 7.73 9.43 -6.29
N PRO A 18 8.60 9.10 -7.28
CA PRO A 18 9.61 8.06 -7.11
C PRO A 18 10.67 8.41 -6.05
N VAL A 19 10.75 9.67 -5.63
CA VAL A 19 11.63 10.14 -4.57
C VAL A 19 10.88 10.41 -3.25
N ALA A 20 9.61 10.01 -3.11
CA ALA A 20 8.91 10.01 -1.82
C ALA A 20 9.39 8.85 -0.94
N TYR A 21 10.63 8.96 -0.47
CA TYR A 21 11.37 7.89 0.21
C TYR A 21 11.02 7.75 1.72
N LYS A 22 9.85 8.19 2.19
CA LYS A 22 9.57 8.26 3.65
C LYS A 22 8.41 7.38 4.13
N MET A 23 8.16 6.25 3.47
CA MET A 23 6.98 5.45 3.80
C MET A 23 7.10 4.68 5.11
N LEU A 24 8.26 4.04 5.37
CA LEU A 24 8.53 3.32 6.64
C LEU A 24 9.73 3.92 7.37
N GLN A 25 9.98 5.23 7.18
CA GLN A 25 10.99 5.94 7.95
C GLN A 25 10.52 6.20 9.38
N GLY A 26 11.41 5.94 10.33
CA GLY A 26 11.24 6.31 11.72
C GLY A 26 11.41 5.11 12.64
N GLU A 27 10.73 5.17 13.76
CA GLU A 27 10.64 4.12 14.76
C GLU A 27 9.71 3.00 14.24
N THR A 28 10.15 2.27 13.20
CA THR A 28 9.39 1.23 12.50
C THR A 28 9.74 -0.20 12.95
N GLU A 29 10.65 -0.33 13.89
CA GLU A 29 11.03 -1.59 14.51
C GLU A 29 10.54 -1.66 15.97
N LYS A 30 10.70 -2.83 16.61
CA LYS A 30 10.41 -2.96 18.04
C LYS A 30 11.20 -1.93 18.85
N PRO A 31 10.57 -1.27 19.85
CA PRO A 31 9.27 -1.59 20.46
C PRO A 31 8.05 -0.86 19.87
N TYR A 32 8.18 -0.17 18.74
CA TYR A 32 7.17 0.79 18.27
C TYR A 32 6.06 0.15 17.42
N TYR A 33 6.44 -0.83 16.61
CA TYR A 33 5.50 -1.72 15.91
C TYR A 33 5.66 -3.16 16.38
N ASP A 34 4.55 -3.77 16.76
CA ASP A 34 4.47 -5.19 17.08
C ASP A 34 4.27 -6.03 15.81
N LEU A 35 3.64 -5.44 14.79
CA LEU A 35 3.35 -6.09 13.52
C LEU A 35 3.45 -5.08 12.36
N ILE A 36 4.16 -5.47 11.30
CA ILE A 36 4.09 -4.84 9.97
C ILE A 36 3.94 -6.00 9.00
N ASP A 37 2.75 -6.21 8.43
CA ASP A 37 2.52 -7.33 7.49
C ASP A 37 1.25 -7.20 6.65
N ASN A 38 1.11 -8.06 5.64
CA ASN A 38 -0.08 -8.24 4.83
C ASN A 38 -0.57 -6.94 4.18
N ASN A 39 0.37 -6.15 3.69
CA ASN A 39 0.16 -4.87 3.01
C ASN A 39 0.42 -5.03 1.49
N LEU A 40 -0.13 -4.13 0.68
CA LEU A 40 0.13 -4.01 -0.74
C LEU A 40 0.92 -2.71 -1.01
N TYR A 41 2.07 -2.82 -1.67
CA TYR A 41 2.92 -1.67 -2.03
C TYR A 41 2.98 -1.46 -3.55
N TYR A 42 2.91 -0.20 -3.98
CA TYR A 42 2.96 0.16 -5.40
C TYR A 42 3.60 1.51 -5.69
N ASN A 43 4.54 1.49 -6.63
CA ASN A 43 4.97 2.67 -7.37
C ASN A 43 5.29 2.25 -8.82
N ALA A 44 4.74 2.96 -9.79
CA ALA A 44 4.90 2.62 -11.21
C ALA A 44 6.34 2.84 -11.74
N GLU A 45 7.11 3.70 -11.08
CA GLU A 45 8.45 4.11 -11.49
C GLU A 45 9.55 3.47 -10.64
N VAL A 46 9.20 2.74 -9.58
CA VAL A 46 10.19 2.11 -8.71
C VAL A 46 9.98 0.61 -8.59
N ASP A 47 11.03 -0.12 -8.92
CA ASP A 47 11.12 -1.55 -8.59
C ASP A 47 11.42 -1.73 -7.10
N ILE A 48 10.35 -1.88 -6.32
CA ILE A 48 10.41 -2.07 -4.87
C ILE A 48 11.17 -3.36 -4.51
N ALA A 49 11.06 -4.42 -5.33
CA ALA A 49 11.68 -5.70 -5.04
C ALA A 49 13.22 -5.63 -5.08
N THR A 50 13.77 -4.76 -5.92
CA THR A 50 15.23 -4.55 -6.03
C THR A 50 15.70 -3.26 -5.35
N TRP A 51 14.80 -2.53 -4.68
CA TRP A 51 15.13 -1.29 -4.01
C TRP A 51 16.10 -1.54 -2.84
N ASN A 52 17.32 -1.00 -2.96
CA ASN A 52 18.34 -1.04 -1.91
C ASN A 52 18.51 0.36 -1.29
N ASN A 53 17.57 0.74 -0.41
CA ASN A 53 17.62 2.02 0.28
C ASN A 53 16.92 1.92 1.64
N SER A 54 17.66 2.28 2.70
CA SER A 54 17.17 2.31 4.08
C SER A 54 16.02 3.31 4.32
N HIS A 55 15.73 4.14 3.32
CA HIS A 55 14.61 5.06 3.33
C HIS A 55 13.26 4.35 3.11
N LEU A 56 13.22 3.24 2.36
CA LEU A 56 11.98 2.46 2.17
C LEU A 56 11.74 1.51 3.35
N THR A 57 12.77 0.76 3.74
CA THR A 57 12.74 -0.18 4.88
C THR A 57 14.00 0.06 5.72
N PRO A 58 13.95 0.04 7.06
CA PRO A 58 15.15 0.14 7.90
C PRO A 58 16.28 -0.82 7.54
N GLU A 59 15.93 -2.03 7.06
CA GLU A 59 16.85 -3.12 6.69
C GLU A 59 17.51 -2.96 5.30
N GLY A 60 17.23 -1.85 4.63
CA GLY A 60 17.83 -1.47 3.35
C GLY A 60 17.13 -2.07 2.14
N THR A 61 17.10 -3.39 2.02
CA THR A 61 16.45 -4.08 0.88
C THR A 61 15.13 -4.73 1.28
N TRP A 62 14.19 -4.83 0.34
CA TRP A 62 12.94 -5.57 0.54
C TRP A 62 13.18 -7.03 0.97
N THR A 63 14.18 -7.68 0.38
CA THR A 63 14.58 -9.04 0.76
C THR A 63 15.06 -9.13 2.21
N ASN A 64 15.88 -8.19 2.67
CA ASN A 64 16.33 -8.18 4.07
C ASN A 64 15.17 -7.89 5.01
N TRP A 65 14.32 -6.93 4.66
CA TRP A 65 13.14 -6.55 5.42
C TRP A 65 12.20 -7.74 5.67
N THR A 66 11.88 -8.45 4.59
CA THR A 66 11.05 -9.67 4.65
C THR A 66 11.73 -10.82 5.38
N ALA A 67 13.05 -10.98 5.23
CA ALA A 67 13.82 -11.96 5.99
C ALA A 67 13.89 -11.65 7.50
N SER A 68 13.78 -10.37 7.90
CA SER A 68 13.69 -9.94 9.30
C SER A 68 12.31 -10.20 9.93
N GLY A 69 11.33 -10.69 9.15
CA GLY A 69 10.00 -11.09 9.62
C GLY A 69 8.93 -10.01 9.50
N TYR A 70 9.22 -8.89 8.84
CA TYR A 70 8.26 -7.85 8.51
C TYR A 70 7.75 -8.00 7.07
N ASP A 71 6.51 -7.66 6.78
CA ASP A 71 5.93 -7.72 5.41
C ASP A 71 6.12 -9.10 4.72
N SER A 72 6.17 -10.17 5.50
CA SER A 72 6.42 -11.53 5.03
C SER A 72 5.30 -12.10 4.15
N ALA A 73 4.06 -11.63 4.37
CA ALA A 73 2.88 -11.93 3.57
C ALA A 73 2.45 -10.75 2.68
N SER A 74 3.14 -9.62 2.75
CA SER A 74 2.88 -8.45 1.92
C SER A 74 3.28 -8.69 0.47
N ILE A 75 2.67 -7.93 -0.43
CA ILE A 75 2.89 -8.04 -1.87
C ILE A 75 3.25 -6.69 -2.49
N VAL A 76 3.96 -6.74 -3.61
CA VAL A 76 4.28 -5.59 -4.46
C VAL A 76 3.51 -5.77 -5.77
N GLY A 77 2.65 -4.81 -6.13
CA GLY A 77 1.82 -4.91 -7.33
C GLY A 77 0.91 -3.71 -7.53
N ASP A 78 0.36 -3.54 -8.73
CA ASP A 78 -0.60 -2.47 -9.02
C ASP A 78 -1.91 -2.70 -8.27
N PRO A 79 -2.39 -1.78 -7.42
CA PRO A 79 -3.66 -1.95 -6.70
C PRO A 79 -4.88 -1.87 -7.59
N LEU A 80 -4.75 -1.41 -8.84
CA LEU A 80 -5.85 -1.25 -9.79
C LEU A 80 -6.93 -0.30 -9.25
N PHE A 81 -6.53 0.89 -8.79
CA PHE A 81 -7.50 1.92 -8.41
C PHE A 81 -8.37 2.30 -9.60
N THR A 82 -9.68 2.37 -9.36
CA THR A 82 -10.66 2.75 -10.39
C THR A 82 -10.60 4.25 -10.74
N ASN A 83 -10.33 5.13 -9.76
CA ASN A 83 -10.19 6.57 -9.99
C ASN A 83 -9.43 7.29 -8.86
N TRP A 84 -8.16 6.93 -8.63
CA TRP A 84 -7.38 7.55 -7.55
C TRP A 84 -7.12 9.05 -7.77
N THR A 85 -7.02 9.52 -9.02
CA THR A 85 -6.83 10.95 -9.35
C THR A 85 -8.07 11.77 -9.02
N GLY A 86 -9.25 11.16 -9.06
CA GLY A 86 -10.51 11.73 -8.57
C GLY A 86 -10.71 11.59 -7.05
N GLY A 87 -9.75 11.01 -6.32
CA GLY A 87 -9.83 10.78 -4.87
C GLY A 87 -10.55 9.49 -4.46
N SER A 88 -10.90 8.62 -5.41
CA SER A 88 -11.49 7.32 -5.10
C SER A 88 -10.43 6.32 -4.66
N ALA A 89 -10.61 5.73 -3.49
CA ALA A 89 -9.80 4.63 -2.99
C ALA A 89 -10.32 3.25 -3.42
N CYS A 90 -11.33 3.18 -4.30
CA CYS A 90 -11.90 1.92 -4.73
C CYS A 90 -11.02 1.20 -5.75
N LEU A 91 -10.89 -0.10 -5.57
CA LEU A 91 -10.06 -0.99 -6.40
C LEU A 91 -10.94 -1.74 -7.40
N ALA A 92 -10.37 -2.11 -8.54
CA ALA A 92 -11.01 -3.03 -9.47
C ALA A 92 -11.15 -4.42 -8.82
N SER A 93 -12.17 -5.19 -9.21
CA SER A 93 -12.49 -6.50 -8.63
C SER A 93 -11.38 -7.54 -8.77
N ASP A 94 -10.44 -7.33 -9.70
CA ASP A 94 -9.25 -8.15 -9.95
C ASP A 94 -7.98 -7.59 -9.32
N SER A 95 -8.11 -6.65 -8.38
CA SER A 95 -6.99 -6.11 -7.62
C SER A 95 -6.25 -7.20 -6.83
N PRO A 96 -4.90 -7.22 -6.84
CA PRO A 96 -4.12 -8.16 -6.05
C PRO A 96 -4.27 -7.93 -4.55
N ALA A 97 -4.82 -6.79 -4.12
CA ALA A 97 -5.17 -6.57 -2.71
C ALA A 97 -6.12 -7.66 -2.18
N TYR A 98 -7.00 -8.21 -3.04
CA TYR A 98 -7.94 -9.26 -2.64
C TYR A 98 -7.30 -10.66 -2.55
N ASP A 99 -6.05 -10.83 -2.98
CA ASP A 99 -5.28 -12.04 -2.71
C ASP A 99 -4.68 -12.04 -1.29
N LEU A 100 -4.56 -10.86 -0.65
CA LEU A 100 -4.15 -10.71 0.74
C LEU A 100 -5.31 -11.08 1.67
N ASP A 101 -4.99 -11.73 2.79
CA ASP A 101 -6.01 -12.16 3.75
C ASP A 101 -6.72 -10.96 4.37
N GLY A 102 -8.06 -10.96 4.33
CA GLY A 102 -8.91 -10.01 5.04
C GLY A 102 -9.13 -8.65 4.36
N PHE A 103 -8.70 -8.47 3.12
CA PHE A 103 -9.24 -7.39 2.28
C PHE A 103 -10.59 -7.79 1.70
N THR A 104 -11.52 -6.84 1.70
CA THR A 104 -12.84 -7.00 1.09
C THR A 104 -13.15 -5.80 0.22
N GLU A 105 -13.88 -6.03 -0.86
CA GLU A 105 -14.32 -4.96 -1.75
C GLU A 105 -15.12 -3.89 -0.99
N ILE A 106 -14.83 -2.62 -1.30
CA ILE A 106 -15.61 -1.49 -0.77
C ILE A 106 -16.97 -1.53 -1.47
N PRO A 107 -18.09 -1.51 -0.74
CA PRO A 107 -19.42 -1.54 -1.36
C PRO A 107 -19.60 -0.47 -2.45
N ASP A 108 -20.20 -0.86 -3.58
CA ASP A 108 -20.43 0.02 -4.74
C ASP A 108 -21.05 1.38 -4.39
N VAL A 109 -21.97 1.39 -3.43
CA VAL A 109 -22.64 2.62 -2.97
C VAL A 109 -21.64 3.62 -2.37
N ILE A 110 -20.62 3.13 -1.67
CA ILE A 110 -19.54 3.97 -1.11
C ILE A 110 -18.61 4.42 -2.23
N CYS A 111 -18.26 3.53 -3.16
CA CYS A 111 -17.42 3.87 -4.31
C CYS A 111 -18.05 4.94 -5.22
N ALA A 112 -19.36 4.84 -5.45
CA ALA A 112 -20.11 5.86 -6.21
C ALA A 112 -20.11 7.23 -5.51
N CYS A 113 -20.10 7.26 -4.16
CA CYS A 113 -19.99 8.50 -3.40
C CYS A 113 -18.57 9.10 -3.39
N ALA A 114 -17.54 8.24 -3.38
CA ALA A 114 -16.14 8.65 -3.38
C ALA A 114 -15.66 9.14 -4.77
N ASP A 115 -16.39 8.79 -5.83
CA ASP A 115 -16.19 9.27 -7.20
C ASP A 115 -17.43 10.01 -7.74
N PRO A 116 -17.81 11.18 -7.18
CA PRO A 116 -19.07 11.85 -7.52
C PRO A 116 -19.09 12.41 -8.96
N MET A 117 -17.93 12.53 -9.61
CA MET A 117 -17.83 12.90 -11.04
C MET A 117 -17.88 11.69 -11.97
N GLY A 118 -17.76 10.47 -11.44
CA GLY A 118 -17.91 9.22 -12.15
C GLY A 118 -16.86 9.04 -13.26
N SER A 119 -15.91 8.14 -13.02
CA SER A 119 -15.09 7.45 -14.02
C SER A 119 -15.90 6.83 -15.20
N LYS A 120 -17.24 6.84 -15.15
CA LYS A 120 -18.12 6.51 -16.29
C LYS A 120 -18.34 7.64 -17.31
N GLN A 121 -17.93 8.89 -17.05
CA GLN A 121 -18.08 9.97 -18.04
C GLN A 121 -16.90 10.11 -19.02
N LEU A 122 -15.74 9.51 -18.75
CA LEU A 122 -14.56 9.66 -19.60
C LEU A 122 -14.37 8.57 -20.66
N ALA A 123 -15.25 7.57 -20.71
CA ALA A 123 -15.25 6.56 -21.76
C ALA A 123 -16.07 6.95 -23.02
N ASN A 124 -16.74 8.11 -23.02
CA ASN A 124 -17.60 8.58 -24.11
C ASN A 124 -17.50 10.11 -24.36
N ALA A 125 -16.31 10.70 -24.29
CA ALA A 125 -16.05 12.09 -24.68
C ALA A 125 -14.98 12.17 -25.77
#